data_AF-A0A9Q3YV91-F1
#
_entry.id   AF-A0A9Q3YV91-F1
#
_cell.length_a   1.000
_cell.length_b   1.000
_cell.length_c   1.000
_cell.angle_alpha   90.00
_cell.angle_beta   90.00
_cell.angle_gamma   90.00
#
_symmetry.space_group_name_H-M   'P 1'
#
loop_
_entity.id
_entity.type
_entity.pdbx_description
1 polymer ?
#
loop_
_entity_poly.entity_id
_entity_poly.type
_entity_poly.pdbx_seq_one_letter_code
_entity_poly.pdbx_strand_id
1 'polypeptide(L)'
;MNKQKFIDKFLRALVVLAIIKIIAIFTELFQKTFWSVIGNLVVFIVVLAIIFFAVIVLQNKEKSGNSSGKKGGGGNFYLDNSLFDRIRNKYEELAEKYIAEKDYTRAAKVYMNLLNDNYRGAKTLEDGGLYNEAAVIYLKKLKNKSEAASCFEKAKQYQKSIELYKELEQKEKVGDLYMQINDTKNANSYYQMVVDDYVNNDQMVKASLIYRKKMDVPEEAQKILLQGWEENKDAFNCLNNYFVNINTIEDLNFTIQNLYVKTPSEKKLIYLEAMKYEFKKDSKLQETTRNIAYTIIAENIENHSSIINELKYFNPKDELVLKDISRYRTGRNKMFRN
;
A
#
# COMPACT_ATOMS: atom_id res chain seq x y z
N MET A 1 22.15 20.53 -41.92
CA MET A 1 20.71 20.64 -41.59
C MET A 1 20.60 21.31 -40.23
N ASN A 2 19.88 22.43 -40.11
CA ASN A 2 19.82 23.21 -38.86
C ASN A 2 19.18 22.35 -37.74
N LYS A 3 19.95 21.98 -36.71
CA LYS A 3 19.54 21.01 -35.67
C LYS A 3 18.29 21.44 -34.93
N GLN A 4 18.08 22.75 -34.78
CA GLN A 4 16.87 23.32 -34.20
C GLN A 4 15.63 23.08 -35.09
N LYS A 5 15.78 23.20 -36.42
CA LYS A 5 14.72 22.81 -37.37
C LYS A 5 14.44 21.30 -37.35
N PHE A 6 15.41 20.47 -36.96
CA PHE A 6 15.20 19.02 -36.78
C PHE A 6 14.42 18.73 -35.49
N ILE A 7 14.78 19.36 -34.37
CA ILE A 7 14.07 19.22 -33.09
C ILE A 7 12.61 19.68 -33.24
N ASP A 8 12.36 20.80 -33.92
CA ASP A 8 11.00 21.29 -34.15
C ASP A 8 10.16 20.36 -35.04
N LYS A 9 10.79 19.76 -36.07
CA LYS A 9 10.11 18.77 -36.93
C LYS A 9 9.86 17.46 -36.18
N PHE A 10 10.80 17.04 -35.33
CA PHE A 10 10.69 15.86 -34.48
C PHE A 10 9.57 16.02 -33.44
N LEU A 11 9.48 17.17 -32.77
CA LEU A 11 8.41 17.46 -31.82
C LEU A 11 7.04 17.46 -32.50
N ARG A 12 6.90 18.03 -33.70
CA ARG A 12 5.64 17.97 -34.47
C ARG A 12 5.26 16.53 -34.83
N ALA A 13 6.22 15.73 -35.30
CA ALA A 13 5.97 14.33 -35.62
C ALA A 13 5.57 13.52 -34.37
N LEU A 14 6.21 13.79 -33.22
CA LEU A 14 5.92 13.13 -31.95
C LEU A 14 4.52 13.47 -31.41
N VAL A 15 4.08 14.72 -31.53
CA VAL A 15 2.71 15.13 -31.17
C VAL A 15 1.68 14.44 -32.06
N VAL A 16 1.93 14.36 -33.37
CA VAL A 16 1.04 13.65 -34.30
C VAL A 16 0.94 12.17 -33.94
N LEU A 17 2.07 11.50 -33.66
CA LEU A 17 2.08 10.10 -33.22
C LEU A 17 1.38 9.90 -31.88
N ALA A 18 1.49 10.86 -30.95
CA ALA A 18 0.80 10.79 -29.67
C ALA A 18 -0.71 10.90 -29.83
N ILE A 19 -1.21 11.79 -30.69
CA ILE A 19 -2.64 11.91 -30.98
C ILE A 19 -3.18 10.63 -31.62
N ILE A 20 -2.48 10.05 -32.60
CA ILE A 20 -2.86 8.78 -33.22
C ILE A 20 -2.94 7.65 -32.17
N LYS A 21 -1.97 7.61 -31.24
CA LYS A 21 -1.93 6.60 -30.18
C LYS A 21 -3.06 6.76 -29.17
N ILE A 22 -3.44 8.00 -28.83
CA ILE A 22 -4.58 8.29 -27.96
C ILE A 22 -5.89 7.83 -28.62
N ILE A 23 -6.06 8.09 -29.92
CA ILE A 23 -7.23 7.62 -30.68
C ILE A 23 -7.30 6.08 -30.70
N ALA A 24 -6.16 5.40 -30.89
CA ALA A 24 -6.10 3.94 -30.82
C ALA A 24 -6.46 3.40 -29.43
N ILE A 25 -5.97 4.01 -28.36
CA ILE A 25 -6.34 3.65 -26.98
C ILE A 25 -7.85 3.85 -26.74
N PHE A 26 -8.44 4.89 -27.33
CA PHE A 26 -9.87 5.15 -27.25
C PHE A 26 -10.72 4.06 -27.95
N THR A 27 -10.21 3.46 -29.02
CA THR A 27 -10.88 2.30 -29.66
C THR A 27 -10.82 1.02 -28.82
N GLU A 28 -9.79 0.85 -27.98
CA GLU A 28 -9.67 -0.31 -27.07
C GLU A 28 -10.63 -0.24 -25.87
N LEU A 29 -11.23 0.93 -25.63
CA LEU A 29 -12.16 1.21 -24.52
C LEU A 29 -13.49 0.44 -24.64
N PHE A 30 -13.82 -0.06 -25.84
CA PHE A 30 -15.01 -0.88 -26.09
C PHE A 30 -14.79 -2.39 -25.92
N GLN A 31 -13.54 -2.87 -25.79
CA GLN A 31 -13.22 -4.31 -25.71
C GLN A 31 -12.45 -4.74 -24.46
N LYS A 32 -11.81 -3.80 -23.75
CA LYS A 32 -10.99 -4.09 -22.56
C LYS A 32 -11.56 -3.41 -21.31
N THR A 33 -11.26 -3.97 -20.15
CA THR A 33 -11.66 -3.41 -18.85
C THR A 33 -11.08 -2.00 -18.67
N PHE A 34 -11.92 -1.07 -18.19
CA PHE A 34 -11.60 0.35 -17.98
C PHE A 34 -10.25 0.59 -17.28
N TRP A 35 -9.92 -0.19 -16.25
CA TRP A 35 -8.67 -0.11 -15.50
C TRP A 35 -7.42 -0.47 -16.31
N SER A 36 -7.51 -1.43 -17.24
CA SER A 36 -6.39 -1.79 -18.12
C SER A 36 -6.08 -0.68 -19.13
N VAL A 37 -7.14 -0.01 -19.63
CA VAL A 37 -7.01 1.13 -20.56
C VAL A 37 -6.40 2.34 -19.86
N ILE A 38 -6.80 2.61 -18.62
CA ILE A 38 -6.21 3.66 -17.79
C ILE A 38 -4.75 3.37 -17.47
N GLY A 39 -4.41 2.12 -17.10
CA GLY A 39 -3.03 1.73 -16.82
C GLY A 39 -2.11 1.97 -18.02
N ASN A 40 -2.53 1.57 -19.22
CA ASN A 40 -1.76 1.81 -20.45
C ASN A 40 -1.63 3.31 -20.79
N LEU A 41 -2.68 4.09 -20.52
CA LEU A 41 -2.66 5.54 -20.73
C LEU A 41 -1.65 6.24 -19.80
N VAL A 42 -1.62 5.84 -18.52
CA VAL A 42 -0.67 6.39 -17.54
C VAL A 42 0.78 6.07 -17.93
N VAL A 43 1.07 4.82 -18.30
CA VAL A 43 2.41 4.42 -18.77
C VAL A 43 2.82 5.22 -20.01
N PHE A 44 1.90 5.43 -20.96
CA PHE A 44 2.15 6.23 -22.15
C PHE A 44 2.47 7.70 -21.84
N ILE A 45 1.73 8.33 -20.91
CA ILE A 45 1.96 9.71 -20.47
C ILE A 45 3.33 9.83 -19.78
N VAL A 46 3.70 8.86 -18.93
CA VAL A 46 5.02 8.84 -18.27
C VAL A 46 6.15 8.77 -19.29
N VAL A 47 6.04 7.91 -20.30
CA VAL A 47 7.05 7.80 -21.37
C VAL A 47 7.16 9.10 -22.17
N LEU A 48 6.03 9.74 -22.50
CA LEU A 48 6.03 11.05 -23.17
C LEU A 48 6.68 12.14 -22.31
N ALA A 49 6.43 12.16 -21.00
CA ALA A 49 7.03 13.12 -20.09
C ALA A 49 8.56 12.95 -20.01
N ILE A 50 9.05 11.71 -20.00
CA ILE A 50 10.49 11.41 -20.02
C ILE A 50 11.13 11.90 -21.32
N ILE A 51 10.50 11.64 -22.47
CA ILE A 51 11.01 12.10 -23.77
C ILE A 51 11.02 13.64 -23.83
N PHE A 52 9.96 14.29 -23.35
CA PHE A 52 9.88 15.75 -23.32
C PHE A 52 10.94 16.37 -22.42
N PHE A 53 11.16 15.78 -21.23
CA PHE A 53 12.21 16.20 -20.32
C PHE A 53 13.62 16.03 -20.94
N ALA A 54 13.86 14.90 -21.62
CA ALA A 54 15.11 14.68 -22.34
C ALA A 54 15.34 15.73 -23.44
N VAL A 55 14.30 16.15 -24.16
CA VAL A 55 14.39 17.20 -25.19
C VAL A 55 14.70 18.57 -24.56
N ILE A 56 14.07 18.92 -23.43
CA ILE A 56 14.36 20.17 -22.71
C ILE A 56 15.83 20.21 -22.24
N VAL A 57 16.33 19.09 -21.69
CA VAL A 57 17.73 18.98 -21.26
C VAL A 57 18.69 19.13 -22.44
N LEU A 58 18.37 18.55 -23.60
CA LEU A 58 19.16 18.70 -24.83
C LEU A 58 19.14 20.14 -25.36
N GLN A 59 17.99 20.83 -25.33
CA GLN A 59 17.90 22.25 -25.71
C GLN A 59 18.67 23.17 -24.76
N ASN A 60 18.64 22.90 -23.45
CA ASN A 60 19.37 23.67 -22.45
C ASN A 60 20.89 23.47 -22.55
N LYS A 61 21.34 22.27 -22.93
CA LYS A 61 22.76 21.98 -23.17
C LYS A 61 23.29 22.70 -24.42
N GLU A 62 22.43 22.96 -25.42
CA GLU A 62 22.78 23.68 -26.65
C GLU A 62 22.89 25.21 -26.43
N LYS A 63 22.13 25.77 -25.49
CA LYS A 63 22.21 27.21 -25.13
C LYS A 63 23.47 27.60 -24.34
N SER A 64 24.28 26.63 -23.88
CA SER A 64 25.50 26.85 -23.10
C SER A 64 26.79 26.95 -23.94
N GLY A 65 26.72 26.81 -25.27
CA GLY A 65 27.89 26.72 -26.14
C GLY A 65 27.90 27.74 -27.28
N ASN A 66 27.97 29.04 -26.98
CA ASN A 66 28.65 30.04 -27.79
C ASN A 66 28.48 31.45 -27.20
N SER A 67 29.58 32.04 -26.72
CA SER A 67 29.67 33.47 -26.48
C SER A 67 30.28 34.18 -27.70
N SER A 68 29.55 35.13 -28.29
CA SER A 68 30.06 36.43 -28.75
C SER A 68 29.04 37.11 -29.68
N GLY A 69 28.55 38.31 -29.33
CA GLY A 69 27.74 39.10 -30.27
C GLY A 69 26.81 40.16 -29.67
N LYS A 70 27.42 41.21 -29.11
CA LYS A 70 26.93 42.59 -28.81
C LYS A 70 25.47 43.01 -29.14
N LYS A 71 24.85 43.60 -28.10
CA LYS A 71 24.02 44.82 -28.00
C LYS A 71 22.66 44.90 -28.74
N GLY A 72 21.60 44.79 -27.95
CA GLY A 72 20.33 45.50 -28.08
C GLY A 72 19.72 45.68 -26.68
N GLY A 73 19.36 46.91 -26.31
CA GLY A 73 19.12 47.34 -24.93
C GLY A 73 17.96 46.67 -24.19
N GLY A 74 18.09 46.64 -22.86
CA GLY A 74 17.10 46.14 -21.92
C GLY A 74 17.75 45.73 -20.59
N GLY A 75 18.44 46.65 -19.93
CA GLY A 75 19.04 46.41 -18.63
C GLY A 75 17.97 46.35 -17.53
N ASN A 76 17.84 45.19 -16.87
CA ASN A 76 17.69 45.10 -15.39
C ASN A 76 17.71 43.68 -14.79
N PHE A 77 17.83 42.59 -15.57
CA PHE A 77 17.49 41.25 -15.06
C PHE A 77 18.55 40.53 -14.18
N TYR A 78 19.83 40.93 -14.21
CA TYR A 78 20.90 40.19 -13.50
C TYR A 78 21.30 40.78 -12.14
N LEU A 79 21.08 42.08 -11.90
CA LEU A 79 21.30 42.69 -10.58
C LEU A 79 20.19 42.29 -9.59
N ASP A 80 18.96 42.17 -10.10
CA ASP A 80 17.76 41.92 -9.32
C ASP A 80 17.76 40.52 -8.67
N ASN A 81 18.14 39.47 -9.40
CA ASN A 81 18.20 38.10 -8.85
C ASN A 81 19.19 38.00 -7.67
N SER A 82 20.37 38.63 -7.78
CA SER A 82 21.37 38.59 -6.70
C SER A 82 20.94 39.36 -5.44
N LEU A 83 20.12 40.41 -5.61
CA LEU A 83 19.59 41.21 -4.53
C LEU A 83 18.38 40.51 -3.88
N PHE A 84 17.52 39.90 -4.69
CA PHE A 84 16.42 39.07 -4.24
C PHE A 84 16.91 37.87 -3.42
N ASP A 85 17.93 37.16 -3.92
CA ASP A 85 18.54 36.05 -3.20
C ASP A 85 19.16 36.49 -1.85
N ARG A 86 19.83 37.65 -1.82
CA ARG A 86 20.37 38.21 -0.57
C ARG A 86 19.26 38.58 0.42
N ILE A 87 18.16 39.18 -0.03
CA ILE A 87 17.01 39.51 0.82
C ILE A 87 16.36 38.24 1.35
N ARG A 88 16.15 37.25 0.47
CA ARG A 88 15.62 35.94 0.83
C ARG A 88 16.48 35.29 1.92
N ASN A 89 17.80 35.23 1.73
CA ASN A 89 18.72 34.65 2.71
C ASN A 89 18.65 35.36 4.06
N LYS A 90 18.55 36.70 4.09
CA LYS A 90 18.37 37.45 5.35
C LYS A 90 17.08 37.07 6.08
N TYR A 91 15.99 36.83 5.36
CA TYR A 91 14.74 36.39 5.97
C TYR A 91 14.78 34.92 6.40
N GLU A 92 15.47 34.05 5.66
CA GLU A 92 15.72 32.67 6.08
C GLU A 92 16.52 32.63 7.38
N GLU A 93 17.65 33.36 7.46
CA GLU A 93 18.47 33.49 8.68
C GLU A 93 17.66 34.05 9.86
N LEU A 94 16.77 35.03 9.61
CA LEU A 94 15.90 35.60 10.62
C LEU A 94 14.88 34.57 11.15
N ALA A 95 14.29 33.78 10.25
CA ALA A 95 13.36 32.73 10.64
C ALA A 95 14.06 31.63 11.44
N GLU A 96 15.24 31.20 10.99
CA GLU A 96 16.07 30.22 11.70
C GLU A 96 16.48 30.70 13.08
N LYS A 97 16.83 31.98 13.22
CA LYS A 97 17.11 32.60 14.52
C LYS A 97 15.90 32.49 15.47
N TYR A 98 14.71 32.82 14.98
CA TYR A 98 13.49 32.68 15.80
C TYR A 98 13.20 31.21 16.16
N ILE A 99 13.47 30.25 15.27
CA ILE A 99 13.35 28.82 15.58
C ILE A 99 14.35 28.43 16.69
N ALA A 100 15.60 28.88 16.60
CA ALA A 100 16.62 28.62 17.62
C ALA A 100 16.23 29.20 19.00
N GLU A 101 15.53 30.34 19.00
CA GLU A 101 14.94 30.97 20.19
C GLU A 101 13.62 30.30 20.64
N LYS A 102 13.15 29.26 19.94
CA LYS A 102 11.85 28.58 20.13
C LYS A 102 10.63 29.48 19.94
N ASP A 103 10.79 30.61 19.24
CA ASP A 103 9.68 31.47 18.84
C ASP A 103 9.14 31.06 17.47
N TYR A 104 8.46 29.92 17.45
CA TYR A 104 7.88 29.34 16.23
C TYR A 104 6.80 30.23 15.60
N THR A 105 6.11 31.07 16.39
CA THR A 105 5.10 32.00 15.87
C THR A 105 5.73 33.10 15.04
N ARG A 106 6.82 33.71 15.52
CA ARG A 106 7.54 34.74 14.76
C ARG A 106 8.25 34.14 13.55
N ALA A 107 8.89 32.99 13.70
CA ALA A 107 9.50 32.28 12.57
C ALA A 107 8.48 31.98 11.46
N ALA A 108 7.32 31.44 11.81
CA ALA A 108 6.27 31.14 10.85
C ALA A 108 5.72 32.40 10.15
N LYS A 109 5.59 33.53 10.86
CA LYS A 109 5.21 34.81 10.24
C LYS A 109 6.25 35.29 9.23
N VAL A 110 7.55 35.10 9.50
CA VAL A 110 8.62 35.42 8.54
C VAL A 110 8.46 34.56 7.29
N TYR A 111 8.30 33.24 7.44
CA TYR A 111 8.08 32.35 6.30
C TYR A 111 6.82 32.72 5.49
N MET A 112 5.68 32.93 6.14
CA MET A 112 4.42 33.19 5.45
C MET A 112 4.35 34.58 4.81
N ASN A 113 4.81 35.62 5.51
CA ASN A 113 4.57 37.00 5.09
C ASN A 113 5.75 37.60 4.31
N LEU A 114 6.99 37.24 4.65
CA LEU A 114 8.19 37.81 4.03
C LEU A 114 8.75 36.92 2.92
N LEU A 115 8.69 35.60 3.11
CA LEU A 115 9.14 34.62 2.13
C LEU A 115 8.01 34.06 1.26
N ASN A 116 6.75 34.40 1.58
CA ASN A 116 5.54 33.89 0.92
C ASN A 116 5.47 32.34 0.87
N ASP A 117 6.13 31.66 1.81
CA ASP A 117 6.16 30.20 1.94
C ASP A 117 5.19 29.76 3.04
N ASN A 118 3.94 29.56 2.65
CA ASN A 118 2.89 29.14 3.57
C ASN A 118 3.11 27.72 4.10
N TYR A 119 3.80 26.86 3.36
CA TYR A 119 4.09 25.49 3.77
C TYR A 119 5.12 25.47 4.88
N ARG A 120 6.28 26.12 4.68
CA ARG A 120 7.30 26.24 5.73
C ARG A 120 6.77 26.95 6.96
N GLY A 121 5.93 27.96 6.77
CA GLY A 121 5.23 28.63 7.87
C GLY A 121 4.37 27.66 8.70
N ALA A 122 3.49 26.89 8.04
CA ALA A 122 2.66 25.90 8.70
C ALA A 122 3.49 24.80 9.39
N LYS A 123 4.55 24.33 8.72
CA LYS A 123 5.44 23.30 9.24
C LYS A 123 6.19 23.78 10.49
N THR A 124 6.67 25.02 10.47
CA THR A 124 7.35 25.64 11.62
C THR A 124 6.41 25.73 12.84
N LEU A 125 5.13 26.06 12.62
CA LEU A 125 4.12 26.03 13.70
C LEU A 125 3.88 24.62 14.21
N GLU A 126 3.76 23.64 13.31
CA GLU A 126 3.58 22.24 13.67
C GLU A 126 4.76 21.72 14.51
N ASP A 127 5.99 21.99 14.10
CA ASP A 127 7.22 21.57 14.79
C ASP A 127 7.34 22.26 16.16
N GLY A 128 6.77 23.47 16.30
CA GLY A 128 6.64 24.18 17.57
C GLY A 128 5.49 23.69 18.47
N GLY A 129 4.72 22.68 18.05
CA GLY A 129 3.54 22.18 18.78
C GLY A 129 2.30 23.08 18.69
N LEU A 130 2.32 24.12 17.86
CA LEU A 130 1.22 25.05 17.61
C LEU A 130 0.26 24.47 16.56
N TYR A 131 -0.31 23.32 16.89
CA TYR A 131 -1.05 22.48 15.94
C TYR A 131 -2.35 23.12 15.44
N ASN A 132 -3.05 23.89 16.27
CA ASN A 132 -4.29 24.56 15.86
C ASN A 132 -4.04 25.61 14.78
N GLU A 133 -3.00 26.42 14.99
CA GLU A 133 -2.57 27.46 14.07
C GLU A 133 -2.08 26.84 12.76
N ALA A 134 -1.22 25.81 12.85
CA ALA A 134 -0.76 25.06 11.69
C ALA A 134 -1.93 24.49 10.87
N ALA A 135 -2.92 23.87 11.53
CA ALA A 135 -4.10 23.29 10.88
C ALA A 135 -4.89 24.33 10.08
N VAL A 136 -5.07 25.54 10.63
CA VAL A 136 -5.78 26.64 9.94
C VAL A 136 -5.01 27.09 8.69
N ILE A 137 -3.68 27.14 8.75
CA ILE A 137 -2.85 27.48 7.59
C ILE A 137 -2.94 26.39 6.52
N TYR A 138 -2.79 25.11 6.91
CA TYR A 138 -2.95 23.97 6.00
C TYR A 138 -4.30 23.98 5.31
N LEU A 139 -5.39 24.22 6.05
CA LEU A 139 -6.75 24.21 5.49
C LEU A 139 -7.04 25.43 4.62
N LYS A 140 -6.77 26.65 5.10
CA LYS A 140 -7.22 27.88 4.43
C LYS A 140 -6.30 28.33 3.31
N LYS A 141 -4.99 28.27 3.51
CA LYS A 141 -3.99 28.79 2.56
C LYS A 141 -3.45 27.71 1.63
N LEU A 142 -3.15 26.53 2.15
CA LEU A 142 -2.57 25.43 1.37
C LEU A 142 -3.63 24.51 0.77
N LYS A 143 -4.90 24.64 1.18
CA LYS A 143 -6.01 23.76 0.79
C LYS A 143 -5.73 22.28 1.02
N ASN A 144 -4.86 22.00 1.99
CA ASN A 144 -4.44 20.65 2.30
C ASN A 144 -5.22 20.12 3.50
N LYS A 145 -6.27 19.35 3.19
CA LYS A 145 -7.17 18.78 4.21
C LYS A 145 -6.50 17.69 5.03
N SER A 146 -5.56 16.93 4.46
CA SER A 146 -4.93 15.80 5.16
C SER A 146 -4.04 16.28 6.31
N GLU A 147 -3.12 17.20 6.02
CA GLU A 147 -2.25 17.79 7.04
C GLU A 147 -3.04 18.62 8.06
N ALA A 148 -4.10 19.31 7.62
CA ALA A 148 -5.00 20.00 8.53
C ALA A 148 -5.71 19.03 9.49
N ALA A 149 -6.24 17.92 9.00
CA ALA A 149 -6.89 16.89 9.82
C ALA A 149 -5.94 16.30 10.85
N SER A 150 -4.70 15.99 10.44
CA SER A 150 -3.65 15.49 11.33
C SER A 150 -3.26 16.52 12.39
N CYS A 151 -3.12 17.79 12.03
CA CYS A 151 -2.83 18.85 12.99
C CYS A 151 -3.98 19.06 13.99
N PHE A 152 -5.24 19.05 13.53
CA PHE A 152 -6.39 19.11 14.46
C PHE A 152 -6.46 17.90 15.40
N GLU A 153 -6.10 16.71 14.93
CA GLU A 153 -5.98 15.52 15.78
C GLU A 153 -4.90 15.71 16.86
N LYS A 154 -3.69 16.14 16.48
CA LYS A 154 -2.59 16.44 17.42
C LYS A 154 -2.99 17.53 18.44
N ALA A 155 -3.82 18.49 18.00
CA ALA A 155 -4.39 19.54 18.85
C ALA A 155 -5.57 19.06 19.73
N LYS A 156 -5.94 17.77 19.68
CA LYS A 156 -7.13 17.18 20.34
C LYS A 156 -8.45 17.83 19.94
N GLN A 157 -8.49 18.50 18.78
CA GLN A 157 -9.71 19.02 18.15
C GLN A 157 -10.37 17.92 17.31
N TYR A 158 -10.79 16.84 17.97
CA TYR A 158 -11.22 15.62 17.31
C TYR A 158 -12.43 15.83 16.39
N GLN A 159 -13.40 16.67 16.76
CA GLN A 159 -14.56 16.95 15.92
C GLN A 159 -14.17 17.56 14.55
N LYS A 160 -13.27 18.55 14.55
CA LYS A 160 -12.77 19.16 13.30
C LYS A 160 -11.95 18.17 12.47
N SER A 161 -11.16 17.35 13.14
CA SER A 161 -10.37 16.30 12.49
C SER A 161 -11.28 15.25 11.84
N ILE A 162 -12.32 14.81 12.54
CA ILE A 162 -13.35 13.88 12.04
C ILE A 162 -14.02 14.43 10.78
N GLU A 163 -14.47 15.70 10.80
CA GLU A 163 -15.10 16.33 9.62
C GLU A 163 -14.18 16.26 8.39
N LEU A 164 -12.90 16.61 8.55
CA LEU A 164 -11.94 16.56 7.45
C LEU A 164 -11.64 15.12 7.00
N TYR A 165 -11.47 14.17 7.91
CA TYR A 165 -11.22 12.78 7.55
C TYR A 165 -12.43 12.10 6.89
N LYS A 166 -13.66 12.53 7.21
CA LYS A 166 -14.86 12.13 6.47
C LYS A 166 -14.83 12.61 5.02
N GLU A 167 -14.46 13.87 4.79
CA GLU A 167 -14.31 14.42 3.44
C GLU A 167 -13.18 13.75 2.63
N LEU A 168 -12.18 13.19 3.33
CA LEU A 168 -11.08 12.43 2.75
C LEU A 168 -11.38 10.93 2.60
N GLU A 169 -12.59 10.50 2.95
CA GLU A 169 -13.04 9.09 2.94
C GLU A 169 -12.14 8.14 3.76
N GLN A 170 -11.42 8.67 4.76
CA GLN A 170 -10.56 7.88 5.65
C GLN A 170 -11.38 7.23 6.78
N LYS A 171 -12.26 6.29 6.40
CA LYS A 171 -13.27 5.68 7.29
C LYS A 171 -12.67 5.06 8.57
N GLU A 172 -11.56 4.32 8.46
CA GLU A 172 -10.91 3.70 9.64
C GLU A 172 -10.41 4.78 10.61
N LYS A 173 -9.82 5.85 10.08
CA LYS A 173 -9.33 6.98 10.89
C LYS A 173 -10.47 7.72 11.59
N VAL A 174 -11.60 7.88 10.91
CA VAL A 174 -12.82 8.44 11.52
C VAL A 174 -13.31 7.55 12.67
N GLY A 175 -13.34 6.23 12.48
CA GLY A 175 -13.67 5.28 13.53
C GLY A 175 -12.73 5.38 14.74
N ASP A 176 -11.43 5.46 14.50
CA ASP A 176 -10.40 5.63 15.53
C ASP A 176 -10.63 6.90 16.37
N LEU A 177 -10.94 8.02 15.71
CA LEU A 177 -11.21 9.29 16.40
C LEU A 177 -12.52 9.28 17.18
N TYR A 178 -13.56 8.59 16.68
CA TYR A 178 -14.78 8.38 17.45
C TYR A 178 -14.52 7.56 18.72
N MET A 179 -13.64 6.55 18.66
CA MET A 179 -13.22 5.84 19.87
C MET A 179 -12.47 6.74 20.85
N GLN A 180 -11.61 7.65 20.37
CA GLN A 180 -10.88 8.58 21.24
C GLN A 180 -11.81 9.50 22.04
N ILE A 181 -13.01 9.78 21.54
CA ILE A 181 -14.03 10.60 22.23
C ILE A 181 -15.11 9.74 22.91
N ASN A 182 -14.90 8.43 23.04
CA ASN A 182 -15.83 7.46 23.64
C ASN A 182 -17.20 7.36 22.92
N ASP A 183 -17.25 7.67 21.63
CA ASP A 183 -18.44 7.49 20.80
C ASP A 183 -18.37 6.15 20.06
N THR A 184 -18.50 5.07 20.82
CA THR A 184 -18.40 3.69 20.33
C THR A 184 -19.43 3.38 19.24
N LYS A 185 -20.61 4.00 19.32
CA LYS A 185 -21.68 3.78 18.32
C LYS A 185 -21.26 4.27 16.94
N ASN A 186 -20.77 5.51 16.84
CA ASN A 186 -20.32 6.03 15.56
C ASN A 186 -19.01 5.38 15.12
N ALA A 187 -18.11 5.04 16.05
CA ALA A 187 -16.90 4.30 15.73
C ALA A 187 -17.22 2.96 15.04
N ASN A 188 -18.09 2.15 15.64
CA ASN A 188 -18.49 0.85 15.09
C ASN A 188 -19.19 0.98 13.73
N SER A 189 -19.98 2.03 13.51
CA SER A 189 -20.58 2.31 12.20
C SER A 189 -19.50 2.52 11.12
N TYR A 190 -18.48 3.34 11.41
CA TYR A 190 -17.38 3.57 10.48
C TYR A 190 -16.48 2.35 10.30
N TYR A 191 -16.21 1.59 11.37
CA TYR A 191 -15.47 0.34 11.26
C TYR A 191 -16.21 -0.71 10.44
N GLN A 192 -17.54 -0.79 10.55
CA GLN A 192 -18.33 -1.69 9.70
C GLN A 192 -18.18 -1.32 8.22
N MET A 193 -18.20 -0.03 7.87
CA MET A 193 -17.94 0.38 6.48
C MET A 193 -16.54 -0.04 5.98
N VAL A 194 -15.53 -0.03 6.86
CA VAL A 194 -14.18 -0.50 6.53
C VAL A 194 -14.16 -2.03 6.35
N VAL A 195 -14.88 -2.77 7.20
CA VAL A 195 -15.07 -4.21 7.03
C VAL A 195 -15.71 -4.50 5.68
N ASP A 196 -16.80 -3.81 5.34
CA ASP A 196 -17.53 -4.00 4.09
C ASP A 196 -16.62 -3.71 2.89
N ASP A 197 -15.82 -2.63 2.93
CA ASP A 197 -14.83 -2.34 1.90
C ASP A 197 -13.80 -3.48 1.77
N TYR A 198 -13.29 -4.01 2.88
CA TYR A 198 -12.33 -5.12 2.85
C TYR A 198 -12.94 -6.41 2.31
N VAL A 199 -14.16 -6.76 2.73
CA VAL A 199 -14.88 -7.95 2.26
C VAL A 199 -15.17 -7.86 0.76
N ASN A 200 -15.59 -6.68 0.28
CA ASN A 200 -15.84 -6.42 -1.15
C ASN A 200 -14.58 -6.50 -2.02
N ASN A 201 -13.40 -6.38 -1.42
CA ASN A 201 -12.10 -6.51 -2.10
C ASN A 201 -11.41 -7.84 -1.76
N ASP A 202 -12.14 -8.84 -1.24
CA ASP A 202 -11.64 -10.17 -0.84
C ASP A 202 -10.52 -10.14 0.22
N GLN A 203 -10.37 -9.04 0.95
CA GLN A 203 -9.37 -8.85 2.01
C GLN A 203 -9.88 -9.35 3.37
N MET A 204 -10.33 -10.61 3.41
CA MET A 204 -11.00 -11.23 4.55
C MET A 204 -10.18 -11.19 5.85
N VAL A 205 -8.88 -11.42 5.78
CA VAL A 205 -8.00 -11.33 6.95
C VAL A 205 -7.99 -9.90 7.53
N LYS A 206 -7.95 -8.86 6.70
CA LYS A 206 -7.99 -7.47 7.18
C LYS A 206 -9.33 -7.13 7.81
N ALA A 207 -10.44 -7.55 7.19
CA ALA A 207 -11.77 -7.42 7.77
C ALA A 207 -11.85 -8.06 9.17
N SER A 208 -11.32 -9.28 9.33
CA SER A 208 -11.29 -9.96 10.63
C SER A 208 -10.49 -9.19 11.70
N LEU A 209 -9.44 -8.47 11.30
CA LEU A 209 -8.64 -7.66 12.23
C LEU A 209 -9.39 -6.44 12.72
N ILE A 210 -10.25 -5.82 11.90
CA ILE A 210 -11.10 -4.71 12.33
C ILE A 210 -12.09 -5.21 13.39
N TYR A 211 -12.80 -6.31 13.13
CA TYR A 211 -13.71 -6.91 14.10
C TYR A 211 -13.02 -7.24 15.43
N ARG A 212 -11.88 -7.92 15.38
CA ARG A 212 -11.18 -8.38 16.58
C ARG A 212 -10.47 -7.27 17.35
N LYS A 213 -9.83 -6.32 16.66
CA LYS A 213 -8.93 -5.34 17.31
C LYS A 213 -9.55 -3.95 17.52
N LYS A 214 -10.56 -3.59 16.72
CA LYS A 214 -11.15 -2.24 16.75
C LYS A 214 -12.57 -2.26 17.32
N MET A 215 -13.35 -3.29 17.01
CA MET A 215 -14.75 -3.43 17.46
C MET A 215 -14.93 -4.39 18.65
N ASP A 216 -13.89 -5.14 19.03
CA ASP A 216 -13.90 -6.12 20.13
C ASP A 216 -15.00 -7.19 19.99
N VAL A 217 -15.19 -7.69 18.77
CA VAL A 217 -16.14 -8.77 18.43
C VAL A 217 -15.42 -9.96 17.79
N PRO A 218 -14.66 -10.74 18.57
CA PRO A 218 -13.83 -11.84 18.05
C PRO A 218 -14.65 -12.95 17.36
N GLU A 219 -15.92 -13.11 17.69
CA GLU A 219 -16.82 -14.08 17.05
C GLU A 219 -17.10 -13.72 15.60
N GLU A 220 -17.30 -12.43 15.29
CA GLU A 220 -17.49 -11.96 13.91
C GLU A 220 -16.19 -12.07 13.11
N ALA A 221 -15.03 -11.84 13.76
CA ALA A 221 -13.74 -12.07 13.14
C ALA A 221 -13.56 -13.55 12.72
N GLN A 222 -13.97 -14.49 13.56
CA GLN A 222 -13.96 -15.94 13.25
C GLN A 222 -14.86 -16.26 12.05
N LYS A 223 -16.08 -15.70 12.01
CA LYS A 223 -17.02 -15.92 10.90
C LYS A 223 -16.45 -15.45 9.57
N ILE A 224 -15.85 -14.26 9.51
CA ILE A 224 -15.23 -13.73 8.29
C ILE A 224 -14.04 -14.58 7.83
N LEU A 225 -13.21 -15.07 8.76
CA LEU A 225 -12.09 -15.95 8.42
C LEU A 225 -12.59 -17.29 7.87
N LEU A 226 -13.63 -17.87 8.47
CA LEU A 226 -14.24 -19.10 7.98
C LEU A 226 -14.86 -18.89 6.60
N GLN A 227 -15.59 -17.79 6.39
CA GLN A 227 -16.13 -17.41 5.09
C GLN A 227 -15.03 -17.28 4.04
N GLY A 228 -13.91 -16.62 4.37
CA GLY A 228 -12.77 -16.50 3.44
C GLY A 228 -12.16 -17.85 3.05
N TRP A 229 -12.08 -18.79 3.99
CA TRP A 229 -11.71 -20.18 3.71
C TRP A 229 -12.75 -20.87 2.80
N GLU A 230 -14.04 -20.74 3.08
CA GLU A 230 -15.14 -21.37 2.35
C GLU A 230 -15.33 -20.80 0.94
N GLU A 231 -15.07 -19.52 0.72
CA GLU A 231 -15.21 -18.84 -0.58
C GLU A 231 -13.91 -18.82 -1.39
N ASN A 232 -12.83 -19.44 -0.88
CA ASN A 232 -11.51 -19.47 -1.51
C ASN A 232 -10.87 -18.06 -1.67
N LYS A 233 -11.14 -17.15 -0.74
CA LYS A 233 -10.60 -15.79 -0.70
C LYS A 233 -9.43 -15.74 0.27
N ASP A 234 -8.22 -15.78 -0.31
CA ASP A 234 -6.97 -15.93 0.46
C ASP A 234 -7.05 -17.09 1.47
N ALA A 235 -7.52 -18.24 0.98
CA ALA A 235 -8.00 -19.36 1.79
C ALA A 235 -6.99 -19.86 2.84
N PHE A 236 -5.70 -19.93 2.46
CA PHE A 236 -4.65 -20.35 3.37
C PHE A 236 -4.51 -19.37 4.56
N ASN A 237 -4.40 -18.07 4.28
CA ASN A 237 -4.22 -17.09 5.34
C ASN A 237 -5.46 -16.98 6.21
N CYS A 238 -6.66 -17.10 5.63
CA CYS A 238 -7.93 -17.17 6.36
C CYS A 238 -7.96 -18.36 7.32
N LEU A 239 -7.66 -19.58 6.82
CA LEU A 239 -7.63 -20.79 7.63
C LEU A 239 -6.56 -20.73 8.75
N ASN A 240 -5.36 -20.27 8.42
CA ASN A 240 -4.28 -20.12 9.39
C ASN A 240 -4.65 -19.12 10.50
N ASN A 241 -5.22 -17.96 10.15
CA ASN A 241 -5.68 -16.99 11.15
C ASN A 241 -6.88 -17.51 11.94
N TYR A 242 -7.78 -18.28 11.32
CA TYR A 242 -8.91 -18.92 11.99
C TYR A 242 -8.41 -19.82 13.13
N PHE A 243 -7.45 -20.71 12.86
CA PHE A 243 -6.83 -21.59 13.86
C PHE A 243 -6.02 -20.84 14.92
N VAL A 244 -5.26 -19.80 14.54
CA VAL A 244 -4.47 -19.00 15.50
C VAL A 244 -5.32 -18.35 16.58
N ASN A 245 -6.57 -18.04 16.27
CA ASN A 245 -7.50 -17.38 17.19
C ASN A 245 -8.24 -18.37 18.12
N ILE A 246 -7.96 -19.67 18.05
CA ILE A 246 -8.52 -20.68 18.96
C ILE A 246 -7.63 -20.77 20.20
N ASN A 247 -8.23 -20.59 21.38
CA ASN A 247 -7.48 -20.35 22.62
C ASN A 247 -6.84 -21.62 23.23
N THR A 248 -7.50 -22.77 23.14
CA THR A 248 -7.02 -24.01 23.74
C THR A 248 -6.55 -24.99 22.68
N ILE A 249 -5.54 -25.81 23.01
CA ILE A 249 -5.01 -26.83 22.09
C ILE A 249 -6.05 -27.92 21.85
N GLU A 250 -6.87 -28.23 22.84
CA GLU A 250 -7.97 -29.20 22.76
C GLU A 250 -9.05 -28.73 21.78
N ASP A 251 -9.51 -27.49 21.87
CA ASP A 251 -10.51 -26.91 20.96
C ASP A 251 -9.95 -26.76 19.55
N LEU A 252 -8.66 -26.40 19.44
CA LEU A 252 -7.96 -26.31 18.15
C LEU A 252 -7.91 -27.70 17.49
N ASN A 253 -7.52 -28.73 18.23
CA ASN A 253 -7.46 -30.09 17.73
C ASN A 253 -8.83 -30.60 17.25
N PHE A 254 -9.87 -30.37 18.04
CA PHE A 254 -11.25 -30.71 17.69
C PHE A 254 -11.71 -29.95 16.44
N THR A 255 -11.44 -28.65 16.38
CA THR A 255 -11.80 -27.79 15.24
C THR A 255 -11.09 -28.22 13.96
N ILE A 256 -9.80 -28.57 14.02
CA ILE A 256 -9.05 -29.11 12.89
C ILE A 256 -9.75 -30.36 12.34
N GLN A 257 -10.05 -31.34 13.19
CA GLN A 257 -10.69 -32.58 12.74
C GLN A 257 -12.05 -32.32 12.08
N ASN A 258 -12.90 -31.53 12.74
CA ASN A 258 -14.25 -31.25 12.25
C ASN A 258 -14.26 -30.46 10.94
N LEU A 259 -13.36 -29.48 10.80
CA LEU A 259 -13.27 -28.69 9.58
C LEU A 259 -12.69 -29.52 8.42
N TYR A 260 -11.75 -30.42 8.70
CA TYR A 260 -11.20 -31.33 7.69
C TYR A 260 -12.28 -32.24 7.09
N VAL A 261 -13.17 -32.82 7.91
CA VAL A 261 -14.28 -33.68 7.43
C VAL A 261 -15.19 -32.95 6.43
N LYS A 262 -15.37 -31.65 6.60
CA LYS A 262 -16.19 -30.80 5.72
C LYS A 262 -15.40 -30.20 4.55
N THR A 263 -14.08 -30.40 4.51
CA THR A 263 -13.21 -29.79 3.51
C THR A 263 -13.34 -30.51 2.18
N PRO A 264 -13.72 -29.81 1.10
CA PRO A 264 -13.86 -30.43 -0.21
C PRO A 264 -12.48 -30.75 -0.81
N SER A 265 -12.43 -31.72 -1.72
CA SER A 265 -11.19 -32.32 -2.23
C SER A 265 -10.22 -31.30 -2.82
N GLU A 266 -10.71 -30.29 -3.54
CA GLU A 266 -9.91 -29.24 -4.17
C GLU A 266 -9.20 -28.33 -3.17
N LYS A 267 -9.66 -28.27 -1.92
CA LYS A 267 -9.05 -27.45 -0.86
C LYS A 267 -8.12 -28.24 0.06
N LYS A 268 -8.08 -29.57 -0.04
CA LYS A 268 -7.26 -30.42 0.83
C LYS A 268 -5.76 -30.08 0.76
N LEU A 269 -5.25 -29.63 -0.38
CA LEU A 269 -3.85 -29.20 -0.49
C LEU A 269 -3.54 -27.94 0.34
N ILE A 270 -4.47 -26.98 0.38
CA ILE A 270 -4.34 -25.79 1.23
C ILE A 270 -4.44 -26.18 2.71
N TYR A 271 -5.32 -27.13 3.01
CA TYR A 271 -5.46 -27.68 4.35
C TYR A 271 -4.16 -28.36 4.82
N LEU A 272 -3.52 -29.16 3.95
CA LEU A 272 -2.22 -29.78 4.21
C LEU A 272 -1.14 -28.73 4.51
N GLU A 273 -1.14 -27.61 3.79
CA GLU A 273 -0.23 -26.50 4.07
C GLU A 273 -0.43 -25.98 5.50
N ALA A 274 -1.68 -25.73 5.92
CA ALA A 274 -1.99 -25.28 7.28
C ALA A 274 -1.54 -26.31 8.33
N MET A 275 -1.73 -27.61 8.08
CA MET A 275 -1.29 -28.66 9.00
C MET A 275 0.21 -28.64 9.28
N LYS A 276 1.05 -28.18 8.34
CA LYS A 276 2.50 -28.03 8.60
C LYS A 276 2.81 -26.98 9.65
N TYR A 277 2.00 -25.93 9.74
CA TYR A 277 2.12 -24.90 10.77
C TYR A 277 1.59 -25.43 12.10
N GLU A 278 0.39 -26.04 12.10
CA GLU A 278 -0.24 -26.58 13.30
C GLU A 278 0.58 -27.72 13.95
N PHE A 279 1.18 -28.61 13.15
CA PHE A 279 2.03 -29.71 13.63
C PHE A 279 3.19 -29.25 14.51
N LYS A 280 3.73 -28.04 14.24
CA LYS A 280 4.87 -27.49 14.97
C LYS A 280 4.49 -26.81 16.28
N LYS A 281 3.22 -26.48 16.50
CA LYS A 281 2.79 -25.68 17.65
C LYS A 281 2.81 -26.47 18.96
N ASP A 282 2.31 -27.70 18.95
CA ASP A 282 2.22 -28.53 20.16
C ASP A 282 2.31 -30.03 19.83
N SER A 283 2.93 -30.79 20.73
CA SER A 283 2.99 -32.26 20.68
C SER A 283 1.62 -32.93 20.57
N LYS A 284 0.59 -32.38 21.22
CA LYS A 284 -0.79 -32.89 21.20
C LYS A 284 -1.44 -32.81 19.82
N LEU A 285 -0.98 -31.88 18.96
CA LEU A 285 -1.48 -31.72 17.59
C LEU A 285 -0.79 -32.65 16.60
N GLN A 286 0.37 -33.21 16.94
CA GLN A 286 1.21 -33.94 15.99
C GLN A 286 0.53 -35.18 15.42
N GLU A 287 -0.18 -35.95 16.26
CA GLU A 287 -0.88 -37.15 15.81
C GLU A 287 -2.00 -36.81 14.82
N THR A 288 -2.90 -35.90 15.20
CA THR A 288 -4.03 -35.48 14.36
C THR A 288 -3.57 -34.87 13.05
N THR A 289 -2.66 -33.91 13.10
CA THR A 289 -2.16 -33.22 11.89
C THR A 289 -1.38 -34.17 10.98
N ARG A 290 -0.63 -35.14 11.53
CA ARG A 290 0.05 -36.20 10.74
C ARG A 290 -0.95 -37.13 10.06
N ASN A 291 -1.97 -37.60 10.77
CA ASN A 291 -2.98 -38.51 10.21
C ASN A 291 -3.75 -37.83 9.06
N ILE A 292 -4.15 -36.57 9.24
CA ILE A 292 -4.76 -35.77 8.17
C ILE A 292 -3.80 -35.61 7.00
N ALA A 293 -2.54 -35.26 7.25
CA ALA A 293 -1.55 -35.09 6.19
C ALA A 293 -1.34 -36.38 5.37
N TYR A 294 -1.24 -37.53 6.03
CA TYR A 294 -1.11 -38.83 5.37
C TYR A 294 -2.31 -39.15 4.49
N THR A 295 -3.50 -38.85 4.97
CA THR A 295 -4.74 -39.06 4.22
C THR A 295 -4.74 -38.22 2.95
N ILE A 296 -4.44 -36.92 3.06
CA ILE A 296 -4.37 -36.00 1.92
C ILE A 296 -3.28 -36.43 0.93
N ILE A 297 -2.10 -36.81 1.42
CA ILE A 297 -0.98 -37.28 0.60
C ILE A 297 -1.38 -38.54 -0.17
N ALA A 298 -1.95 -39.53 0.51
CA ALA A 298 -2.37 -40.79 -0.11
C ALA A 298 -3.42 -40.57 -1.21
N GLU A 299 -4.43 -39.74 -0.95
CA GLU A 299 -5.48 -39.40 -1.94
C GLU A 299 -4.94 -38.66 -3.18
N ASN A 300 -3.84 -37.91 -3.04
CA ASN A 300 -3.33 -37.05 -4.11
C ASN A 300 -2.06 -37.59 -4.79
N ILE A 301 -1.45 -38.66 -4.28
CA ILE A 301 -0.14 -39.14 -4.75
C ILE A 301 -0.17 -39.61 -6.21
N GLU A 302 -1.30 -40.15 -6.68
CA GLU A 302 -1.43 -40.63 -8.05
C GLU A 302 -1.39 -39.47 -9.05
N ASN A 303 -2.06 -38.36 -8.74
CA ASN A 303 -2.14 -37.18 -9.60
C ASN A 303 -1.00 -36.18 -9.39
N HIS A 304 -0.45 -36.12 -8.17
CA HIS A 304 0.56 -35.15 -7.74
C HIS A 304 1.73 -35.87 -7.06
N SER A 305 2.52 -36.63 -7.82
CA SER A 305 3.61 -37.46 -7.26
C SER A 305 4.64 -36.71 -6.40
N SER A 306 4.79 -35.38 -6.58
CA SER A 306 5.67 -34.54 -5.76
C SER A 306 5.15 -34.32 -4.33
N ILE A 307 3.86 -34.56 -4.06
CA ILE A 307 3.24 -34.37 -2.74
C ILE A 307 3.83 -35.29 -1.67
N ILE A 308 4.43 -36.41 -2.07
CA ILE A 308 5.11 -37.34 -1.17
C ILE A 308 6.25 -36.66 -0.38
N ASN A 309 6.84 -35.60 -0.93
CA ASN A 309 7.90 -34.84 -0.24
C ASN A 309 7.37 -34.14 1.02
N GLU A 310 6.06 -33.91 1.15
CA GLU A 310 5.47 -33.27 2.32
C GLU A 310 5.55 -34.16 3.58
N LEU A 311 5.69 -35.49 3.43
CA LEU A 311 5.84 -36.43 4.55
C LEU A 311 7.00 -36.07 5.49
N LYS A 312 8.06 -35.45 4.97
CA LYS A 312 9.24 -35.06 5.77
C LYS A 312 8.89 -34.04 6.86
N TYR A 313 7.88 -33.20 6.64
CA TYR A 313 7.48 -32.16 7.60
C TYR A 313 6.73 -32.74 8.81
N PHE A 314 6.07 -33.89 8.63
CA PHE A 314 5.30 -34.57 9.68
C PHE A 314 6.07 -35.70 10.38
N ASN A 315 7.27 -36.02 9.89
CA ASN A 315 8.18 -37.04 10.43
C ASN A 315 9.62 -36.51 10.60
N PRO A 316 9.82 -35.37 11.31
CA PRO A 316 11.13 -34.72 11.38
C PRO A 316 12.23 -35.55 12.06
N LYS A 317 11.84 -36.59 12.83
CA LYS A 317 12.77 -37.48 13.55
C LYS A 317 13.05 -38.80 12.81
N ASP A 318 12.39 -39.05 11.68
CA ASP A 318 12.51 -40.30 10.95
C ASP A 318 13.41 -40.13 9.71
N GLU A 319 14.65 -40.59 9.82
CA GLU A 319 15.62 -40.55 8.72
C GLU A 319 15.30 -41.55 7.59
N LEU A 320 14.52 -42.60 7.86
CA LEU A 320 14.14 -43.60 6.86
C LEU A 320 13.09 -43.04 5.90
N VAL A 321 12.21 -42.15 6.37
CA VAL A 321 11.21 -41.48 5.53
C VAL A 321 11.84 -40.77 4.33
N LEU A 322 13.00 -40.13 4.49
CA LEU A 322 13.70 -39.49 3.36
C LEU A 322 14.17 -40.52 2.31
N LYS A 323 14.64 -41.69 2.76
CA LYS A 323 15.05 -42.78 1.86
C LYS A 323 13.85 -43.33 1.10
N ASP A 324 12.71 -43.50 1.78
CA ASP A 324 11.51 -44.05 1.16
C ASP A 324 10.84 -43.07 0.19
N ILE A 325 10.82 -41.77 0.51
CA ILE A 325 10.44 -40.69 -0.42
C ILE A 325 11.29 -40.77 -1.69
N SER A 326 12.61 -40.92 -1.56
CA SER A 326 13.54 -41.01 -2.70
C SER A 326 13.32 -42.28 -3.53
N ARG A 327 13.12 -43.43 -2.87
CA ARG A 327 12.83 -44.72 -3.53
C ARG A 327 11.53 -44.64 -4.33
N TYR A 328 10.46 -44.13 -3.74
CA TYR A 328 9.17 -43.97 -4.41
C TYR A 328 9.29 -43.13 -5.68
N ARG A 329 9.95 -41.96 -5.59
CA ARG A 329 10.18 -41.09 -6.75
C ARG A 329 11.00 -41.77 -7.86
N THR A 330 12.06 -42.46 -7.48
CA THR A 330 12.96 -43.12 -8.45
C THR A 330 12.30 -44.31 -9.11
N GLY A 331 11.54 -45.11 -8.36
CA GLY A 331 10.78 -46.24 -8.89
C GLY A 331 9.71 -45.81 -9.89
N ARG A 332 9.00 -44.72 -9.59
CA ARG A 332 7.95 -44.18 -10.47
C ARG A 332 8.52 -43.55 -11.76
N ASN A 333 9.65 -42.86 -11.66
CA ASN A 333 10.35 -42.33 -12.84
C ASN A 333 10.83 -43.42 -13.82
N LYS A 334 11.10 -44.63 -13.32
CA LYS A 334 11.42 -45.78 -14.18
C LYS A 334 10.18 -46.33 -14.90
N MET A 335 9.01 -46.35 -14.25
CA MET A 335 7.76 -46.80 -14.87
C MET A 335 7.28 -45.90 -16.02
N PHE A 336 7.53 -44.59 -15.97
CA PHE A 336 7.13 -43.66 -17.04
C PHE A 336 8.17 -43.51 -18.17
N ARG A 337 9.32 -44.16 -18.06
CA ARG A 337 10.40 -44.12 -19.07
C ARG A 337 10.41 -45.35 -20.00
N ASN A 338 9.58 -46.34 -19.71
CA ASN A 338 9.24 -47.47 -20.57
C ASN A 338 7.83 -47.27 -21.10
#